data_AF-A0A072PSJ2-F1
#
_entry.id   AF-A0A072PSJ2-F1
#
_cell.length_a   1.000
_cell.length_b   1.000
_cell.length_c   1.000
_cell.angle_alpha   90.00
_cell.angle_beta   90.00
_cell.angle_gamma   90.00
#
_symmetry.space_group_name_H-M   'P 1'
#
loop_
_entity.id
_entity.type
_entity.pdbx_description
1 polymer ?
#
loop_
_entity_poly.entity_id
_entity_poly.type
_entity_poly.pdbx_seq_one_letter_code
_entity_poly.pdbx_strand_id
1 'polypeptide(L)'
;MPLIETLRTIHEYTRDRQNDYHANNTKLVVRLADVVSRTWDLGFTALGGPLVHFGILHQRFVDRQGGRTPWIDEQTACLPLLGPASTKMLFCMTMIHAGWIPAILVFLLWSLRGVIGMYGLSLGVQKISNLLPGVVYALLSGLNAATVGLVAPAAVELAEKAIKDRLSRILGMLGDCAGMCYNAVWYFPGLIVLGGIVAASWDVHLRQQVLQLRRRIQRHRVPSTEAAGIPTIRIFLYNRQVAITSMIETSQSEASIHEGPFAADGSPSASTDMRSHGIPVWGGMAIIAAFFVSLIIVIVTRAMLDTPPLEYNLFANMYLAGTIIFGGGPVVIPLLHEYVVQPGWVSSRDFLVGLAIIQASPGPNFNFSVYLGALVVLRTNQPTITGAFISYIGIFFPGLKLAVGAQGIWRVLRTRPLVVSLLRGINATAVGLVFTAVYRL
;
A
#
# COMPACT_ATOMS: atom_id res chain seq x y z
N MET A 1 -29.10 -26.18 17.87
CA MET A 1 -28.05 -26.33 16.83
C MET A 1 -27.07 -25.17 16.96
N PRO A 2 -25.84 -25.40 17.44
CA PRO A 2 -24.89 -24.33 17.78
C PRO A 2 -24.50 -23.44 16.59
N LEU A 3 -24.55 -23.96 15.36
CA LEU A 3 -24.25 -23.21 14.13
C LEU A 3 -25.30 -22.14 13.80
N ILE A 4 -26.59 -22.46 13.94
CA ILE A 4 -27.68 -21.53 13.62
C ILE A 4 -27.69 -20.36 14.61
N GLU A 5 -27.42 -20.65 15.88
CA GLU A 5 -27.33 -19.64 16.93
C GLU A 5 -26.15 -18.70 16.67
N THR A 6 -24.98 -19.25 16.31
CA THR A 6 -23.80 -18.46 15.92
C THR A 6 -24.09 -17.56 14.72
N LEU A 7 -24.76 -18.06 13.68
CA LEU A 7 -25.14 -17.28 12.49
C LEU A 7 -26.13 -16.16 12.81
N ARG A 8 -27.10 -16.41 13.71
CA ARG A 8 -28.05 -15.40 14.16
C ARG A 8 -27.34 -14.29 14.95
N THR A 9 -26.47 -14.65 15.88
CA THR A 9 -25.66 -13.68 16.64
C THR A 9 -24.80 -12.81 15.72
N ILE A 10 -24.23 -13.38 14.65
CA ILE A 10 -23.48 -12.62 13.65
C ILE A 10 -24.40 -11.65 12.89
N HIS A 11 -25.57 -12.12 12.46
CA HIS A 11 -26.51 -11.27 11.73
C HIS A 11 -26.96 -10.06 12.57
N GLU A 12 -27.23 -10.28 13.85
CA GLU A 12 -27.60 -9.23 14.80
C GLU A 12 -26.41 -8.28 15.04
N TYR A 13 -25.22 -8.82 15.33
CA TYR A 13 -24.01 -8.04 15.57
C TYR A 13 -23.61 -7.16 14.38
N THR A 14 -23.68 -7.71 13.16
CA THR A 14 -23.28 -7.02 11.92
C THR A 14 -24.23 -5.92 11.48
N ARG A 15 -25.43 -5.82 12.07
CA ARG A 15 -26.46 -4.86 11.68
C ARG A 15 -26.74 -3.82 12.77
N ASP A 16 -26.31 -4.09 14.00
CA ASP A 16 -26.49 -3.21 15.15
C ASP A 16 -25.58 -1.98 15.09
N ARG A 17 -26.20 -0.80 15.03
CA ARG A 17 -25.55 0.51 14.98
C ARG A 17 -24.67 0.81 16.20
N GLN A 18 -24.93 0.20 17.35
CA GLN A 18 -24.10 0.40 18.53
C GLN A 18 -22.69 -0.18 18.37
N ASN A 19 -22.50 -1.09 17.41
CA ASN A 19 -21.21 -1.71 17.13
C ASN A 19 -20.40 -0.96 16.05
N ASP A 20 -20.90 0.16 15.53
CA ASP A 20 -20.20 0.96 14.52
C ASP A 20 -18.84 1.42 15.09
N TYR A 21 -17.75 1.09 14.41
CA TYR A 21 -16.36 1.44 14.78
C TYR A 21 -15.86 0.88 16.12
N HIS A 22 -16.59 -0.06 16.73
CA HIS A 22 -16.17 -0.74 17.95
C HIS A 22 -15.47 -2.07 17.65
N ALA A 23 -14.49 -2.43 18.47
CA ALA A 23 -13.79 -3.70 18.35
C ALA A 23 -14.69 -4.87 18.77
N ASN A 24 -14.66 -5.96 18.01
CA ASN A 24 -15.41 -7.17 18.29
C ASN A 24 -14.73 -7.98 19.41
N ASN A 25 -15.29 -7.84 20.62
CA ASN A 25 -14.84 -8.54 21.83
C ASN A 25 -15.68 -9.79 22.16
N THR A 26 -16.50 -10.28 21.22
CA THR A 26 -17.29 -11.51 21.41
C THR A 26 -16.41 -12.77 21.42
N LYS A 27 -17.03 -13.94 21.62
CA LYS A 27 -16.34 -15.24 21.59
C LYS A 27 -15.56 -15.41 20.28
N LEU A 28 -14.39 -16.05 20.36
CA LEU A 28 -13.48 -16.21 19.21
C LEU A 28 -14.16 -16.79 17.97
N VAL A 29 -15.06 -17.76 18.14
CA VAL A 29 -15.81 -18.39 17.04
C VAL A 29 -16.69 -17.37 16.29
N VAL A 30 -17.36 -16.46 17.02
CA VAL A 30 -18.20 -15.41 16.44
C VAL A 30 -17.34 -14.39 15.68
N ARG A 31 -16.18 -14.02 16.24
CA ARG A 31 -15.20 -13.15 15.57
C ARG A 31 -14.67 -13.76 14.27
N LEU A 32 -14.30 -15.04 14.29
CA LEU A 32 -13.82 -15.75 13.11
C LEU A 32 -14.90 -15.80 12.03
N ALA A 33 -16.12 -16.16 12.41
CA ALA A 33 -17.23 -16.27 11.48
C ALA A 33 -17.67 -14.90 10.91
N ASP A 34 -17.67 -13.83 11.72
CA ASP A 34 -17.91 -12.45 11.25
C ASP A 34 -16.88 -12.05 10.18
N VAL A 35 -15.58 -12.24 10.47
CA VAL A 35 -14.49 -11.96 9.52
C VAL A 35 -14.68 -12.76 8.23
N VAL A 36 -14.83 -14.09 8.33
CA VAL A 36 -15.03 -14.98 7.16
C VAL A 36 -16.23 -14.51 6.32
N SER A 37 -17.37 -14.21 6.94
CA SER A 37 -18.59 -13.82 6.24
C SER A 37 -18.45 -12.52 5.42
N ARG A 38 -17.49 -11.67 5.78
CA ARG A 38 -17.22 -10.38 5.12
C ARG A 38 -16.06 -10.43 4.14
N THR A 39 -15.18 -11.42 4.25
CA THR A 39 -13.89 -11.43 3.52
C THR A 39 -13.72 -12.62 2.59
N TRP A 40 -14.54 -13.67 2.68
CA TRP A 40 -14.35 -14.88 1.86
C TRP A 40 -14.44 -14.61 0.36
N ASP A 41 -15.31 -13.69 -0.05
CA ASP A 41 -15.57 -13.33 -1.44
C ASP A 41 -14.49 -12.40 -2.00
N LEU A 42 -13.81 -11.64 -1.15
CA LEU A 42 -12.74 -10.73 -1.56
C LEU A 42 -11.62 -11.45 -2.33
N GLY A 43 -11.35 -12.71 -2.00
CA GLY A 43 -10.40 -13.53 -2.74
C GLY A 43 -10.77 -13.72 -4.21
N PHE A 44 -12.06 -13.66 -4.57
CA PHE A 44 -12.58 -13.86 -5.92
C PHE A 44 -12.92 -12.56 -6.63
N THR A 45 -13.38 -11.55 -5.90
CA THR A 45 -13.94 -10.32 -6.46
C THR A 45 -12.97 -9.15 -6.51
N ALA A 46 -11.89 -9.19 -5.71
CA ALA A 46 -10.90 -8.13 -5.67
C ALA A 46 -9.96 -8.24 -6.89
N LEU A 47 -10.45 -7.82 -8.06
CA LEU A 47 -9.68 -7.65 -9.28
C LEU A 47 -9.16 -6.21 -9.36
N GLY A 48 -8.01 -6.03 -10.00
CA GLY A 48 -7.36 -4.73 -10.09
C GLY A 48 -6.37 -4.54 -8.94
N GLY A 49 -5.29 -3.80 -9.23
CA GLY A 49 -4.15 -3.69 -8.33
C GLY A 49 -4.46 -3.07 -6.95
N PRO A 50 -3.42 -2.79 -6.15
CA PRO A 50 -3.55 -2.30 -4.77
C PRO A 50 -4.51 -1.12 -4.57
N LEU A 51 -4.65 -0.22 -5.55
CA LEU A 51 -5.56 0.93 -5.46
C LEU A 51 -7.03 0.50 -5.44
N VAL A 52 -7.40 -0.44 -6.32
CA VAL A 52 -8.76 -0.96 -6.39
C VAL A 52 -9.05 -1.73 -5.11
N HIS A 53 -8.09 -2.52 -4.63
CA HIS A 53 -8.21 -3.18 -3.33
C HIS A 53 -8.46 -2.19 -2.19
N PHE A 54 -7.76 -1.05 -2.16
CA PHE A 54 -8.01 -0.03 -1.15
C PHE A 54 -9.40 0.56 -1.24
N GLY A 55 -9.89 0.86 -2.45
CA GLY A 55 -11.26 1.29 -2.65
C GLY A 55 -12.28 0.25 -2.16
N ILE A 56 -12.11 -1.02 -2.54
CA ILE A 56 -12.98 -2.13 -2.11
C ILE A 56 -12.98 -2.28 -0.58
N LEU A 57 -11.80 -2.24 0.04
CA LEU A 57 -11.65 -2.38 1.49
C LEU A 57 -12.23 -1.16 2.23
N HIS A 58 -12.05 0.05 1.71
CA HIS A 58 -12.64 1.26 2.24
C HIS A 58 -14.17 1.17 2.21
N GLN A 59 -14.73 0.89 1.04
CA GLN A 59 -16.17 0.76 0.84
C GLN A 59 -16.80 -0.30 1.76
N ARG A 60 -16.08 -1.38 2.05
CA ARG A 60 -16.60 -2.51 2.82
C ARG A 60 -16.41 -2.41 4.32
N PHE A 61 -15.32 -1.79 4.78
CA PHE A 61 -14.94 -1.80 6.20
C PHE A 61 -14.89 -0.42 6.86
N VAL A 62 -14.95 0.65 6.07
CA VAL A 62 -14.96 2.03 6.54
C VAL A 62 -16.31 2.67 6.21
N ASP A 63 -16.73 2.60 4.95
CA ASP A 63 -18.05 3.08 4.54
C ASP A 63 -19.14 2.10 4.97
N ARG A 64 -20.34 2.63 5.22
CA ARG A 64 -21.52 1.84 5.54
C ARG A 64 -22.16 1.20 4.30
N GLN A 65 -21.38 0.65 3.37
CA GLN A 65 -21.96 0.00 2.19
C GLN A 65 -22.53 -1.38 2.53
N GLY A 66 -23.67 -1.71 1.93
CA GLY A 66 -24.34 -3.01 2.11
C GLY A 66 -25.03 -3.22 3.46
N GLY A 67 -25.21 -2.15 4.26
CA GLY A 67 -25.97 -2.18 5.52
C GLY A 67 -25.29 -2.88 6.70
N ARG A 68 -23.98 -3.18 6.60
CA ARG A 68 -23.18 -3.81 7.66
C ARG A 68 -22.45 -2.76 8.51
N THR A 69 -22.08 -3.13 9.73
CA THR A 69 -21.35 -2.27 10.68
C THR A 69 -19.93 -1.99 10.18
N PRO A 70 -19.48 -0.72 10.10
CA PRO A 70 -18.11 -0.38 9.74
C PRO A 70 -17.16 -0.80 10.85
N TRP A 71 -15.99 -1.29 10.48
CA TRP A 71 -14.99 -1.81 11.42
C TRP A 71 -14.11 -0.71 12.00
N ILE A 72 -13.68 0.23 11.15
CA ILE A 72 -12.60 1.17 11.47
C ILE A 72 -12.87 2.52 10.79
N ASP A 73 -12.52 3.59 11.50
CA ASP A 73 -12.63 4.97 11.02
C ASP A 73 -11.50 5.32 10.01
N GLU A 74 -11.78 6.22 9.07
CA GLU A 74 -10.90 6.58 7.93
C GLU A 74 -9.46 6.91 8.36
N GLN A 75 -9.32 7.62 9.48
CA GLN A 75 -8.03 8.07 10.02
C GLN A 75 -7.14 6.91 10.50
N THR A 76 -7.73 5.75 10.79
CA THR A 76 -7.02 4.55 11.26
C THR A 76 -6.76 3.57 10.11
N ALA A 77 -7.50 3.67 9.01
CA ALA A 77 -7.29 2.88 7.79
C ALA A 77 -6.06 3.36 6.98
N CYS A 78 -5.73 4.66 7.03
CA CYS A 78 -4.60 5.23 6.29
C CYS A 78 -3.26 5.04 7.04
N LEU A 79 -2.75 3.80 7.02
CA LEU A 79 -1.42 3.47 7.53
C LEU A 79 -0.46 3.34 6.33
N PRO A 80 0.55 4.23 6.16
CA PRO A 80 1.61 4.03 5.16
C PRO A 80 2.50 2.89 5.63
N LEU A 81 2.06 1.67 5.34
CA LEU A 81 2.74 0.44 5.71
C LEU A 81 3.76 0.08 4.64
N LEU A 82 5.02 -0.09 5.05
CA LEU A 82 6.00 -0.86 4.27
C LEU A 82 5.35 -2.20 3.88
N GLY A 83 5.57 -2.71 2.64
CA GLY A 83 5.21 -3.95 1.89
C GLY A 83 3.80 -4.10 1.30
N PRO A 84 3.30 -5.34 0.98
CA PRO A 84 2.06 -5.56 0.22
C PRO A 84 0.86 -4.80 0.78
N ALA A 85 0.53 -3.72 0.10
CA ALA A 85 -0.21 -2.62 0.71
C ALA A 85 -1.64 -3.01 1.08
N SER A 86 -2.37 -3.68 0.18
CA SER A 86 -3.75 -4.14 0.44
C SER A 86 -3.83 -5.30 1.44
N THR A 87 -2.92 -6.27 1.35
CA THR A 87 -2.88 -7.42 2.27
C THR A 87 -2.61 -6.99 3.70
N LYS A 88 -1.67 -6.05 3.88
CA LYS A 88 -1.33 -5.50 5.20
C LYS A 88 -2.45 -4.67 5.77
N MET A 89 -3.09 -3.84 4.94
CA MET A 89 -4.25 -3.06 5.37
C MET A 89 -5.37 -3.98 5.85
N LEU A 90 -5.78 -4.97 5.05
CA LEU A 90 -6.81 -5.94 5.45
C LEU A 90 -6.42 -6.69 6.74
N PHE A 91 -5.17 -7.11 6.87
CA PHE A 91 -4.66 -7.79 8.06
C PHE A 91 -4.71 -6.91 9.32
N CYS A 92 -4.17 -5.68 9.24
CA CYS A 92 -4.19 -4.72 10.34
C CYS A 92 -5.61 -4.30 10.72
N MET A 93 -6.49 -4.10 9.74
CA MET A 93 -7.88 -3.76 10.00
C MET A 93 -8.59 -4.88 10.77
N THR A 94 -8.44 -6.11 10.29
CA THR A 94 -8.99 -7.29 10.97
C THR A 94 -8.37 -7.48 12.35
N MET A 95 -7.08 -7.20 12.50
CA MET A 95 -6.39 -7.28 13.78
C MET A 95 -6.96 -6.28 14.78
N ILE A 96 -7.15 -5.02 14.41
CA ILE A 96 -7.70 -3.98 15.32
C ILE A 96 -9.12 -4.35 15.74
N HIS A 97 -9.94 -4.79 14.78
CA HIS A 97 -11.35 -5.08 15.00
C HIS A 97 -11.57 -6.41 15.73
N ALA A 98 -11.02 -7.51 15.20
CA ALA A 98 -11.30 -8.88 15.60
C ALA A 98 -10.07 -9.64 16.11
N GLY A 99 -8.92 -9.00 16.33
CA GLY A 99 -7.71 -9.57 16.94
C GLY A 99 -6.84 -10.47 16.04
N TRP A 100 -5.81 -11.06 16.65
CA TRP A 100 -4.71 -11.68 15.90
C TRP A 100 -5.07 -12.97 15.16
N ILE A 101 -5.85 -13.86 15.80
CA ILE A 101 -6.20 -15.15 15.21
C ILE A 101 -7.09 -14.94 13.98
N PRO A 102 -8.15 -14.09 14.03
CA PRO A 102 -8.92 -13.77 12.83
C PRO A 102 -8.11 -13.03 11.75
N ALA A 103 -7.12 -12.22 12.13
CA ALA A 103 -6.23 -11.59 11.16
C ALA A 103 -5.40 -12.61 10.37
N ILE A 104 -4.84 -13.64 11.02
CA ILE A 104 -4.14 -14.74 10.33
C ILE A 104 -5.11 -15.48 9.40
N LEU A 105 -6.32 -15.78 9.86
CA LEU A 105 -7.32 -16.44 9.02
C LEU A 105 -7.67 -15.59 7.79
N VAL A 106 -7.88 -14.28 7.94
CA VAL A 106 -8.19 -13.38 6.84
C VAL A 106 -7.05 -13.35 5.80
N PHE A 107 -5.80 -13.33 6.27
CA PHE A 107 -4.64 -13.34 5.39
C PHE A 107 -4.58 -14.62 4.56
N LEU A 108 -4.80 -15.77 5.21
CA LEU A 108 -4.86 -17.05 4.54
C LEU A 108 -6.00 -17.06 3.52
N LEU A 109 -7.23 -16.69 3.89
CA LEU A 109 -8.35 -16.68 2.95
C LEU A 109 -8.14 -15.72 1.77
N TRP A 110 -7.61 -14.53 2.03
CA TRP A 110 -7.31 -13.52 1.02
C TRP A 110 -6.27 -13.98 -0.01
N SER A 111 -5.23 -14.68 0.46
CA SER A 111 -4.09 -15.07 -0.39
C SER A 111 -4.21 -16.48 -0.96
N LEU A 112 -4.76 -17.45 -0.21
CA LEU A 112 -4.67 -18.89 -0.48
C LEU A 112 -5.14 -19.28 -1.88
N ARG A 113 -6.28 -18.76 -2.36
CA ARG A 113 -6.76 -19.10 -3.72
C ARG A 113 -5.79 -18.65 -4.81
N GLY A 114 -5.14 -17.50 -4.63
CA GLY A 114 -4.16 -17.01 -5.60
C GLY A 114 -2.85 -17.76 -5.51
N VAL A 115 -2.47 -18.22 -4.31
CA VAL A 115 -1.34 -19.14 -4.11
C VAL A 115 -1.60 -20.45 -4.84
N ILE A 116 -2.79 -21.05 -4.67
CA ILE A 116 -3.18 -22.28 -5.36
C ILE A 116 -3.17 -22.09 -6.87
N GLY A 117 -3.76 -21.00 -7.38
CA GLY A 117 -3.77 -20.70 -8.82
C GLY A 117 -2.37 -20.51 -9.40
N MET A 118 -1.51 -19.74 -8.73
CA MET A 118 -0.13 -19.48 -9.15
C MET A 118 0.75 -20.73 -9.06
N TYR A 119 0.57 -21.55 -8.03
CA TYR A 119 1.24 -22.83 -7.92
C TYR A 119 0.79 -23.80 -9.03
N GLY A 120 -0.52 -23.88 -9.29
CA GLY A 120 -1.05 -24.65 -10.42
C GLY A 120 -0.50 -24.18 -11.77
N LEU A 121 -0.40 -22.86 -11.98
CA LEU A 121 0.23 -22.28 -13.15
C LEU A 121 1.69 -22.70 -13.27
N SER A 122 2.44 -22.73 -12.17
CA SER A 122 3.84 -23.17 -12.18
C SER A 122 3.98 -24.61 -12.68
N LEU A 123 3.09 -25.52 -12.26
CA LEU A 123 3.06 -26.91 -12.71
C LEU A 123 2.66 -27.03 -14.18
N GLY A 124 1.82 -26.12 -14.67
CA GLY A 124 1.45 -26.05 -16.09
C GLY A 124 2.61 -25.58 -16.97
N VAL A 125 3.27 -24.48 -16.59
CA VAL A 125 4.39 -23.91 -17.34
C VAL A 125 5.57 -24.89 -17.43
N GLN A 126 5.81 -25.67 -16.38
CA GLN A 126 6.82 -26.75 -16.38
C GLN A 126 6.66 -27.78 -17.49
N LYS A 127 5.42 -28.03 -17.93
CA LYS A 127 5.11 -29.04 -18.95
C LYS A 127 5.17 -28.48 -20.37
N ILE A 128 5.28 -27.16 -20.53
CA ILE A 128 5.40 -26.54 -21.84
C ILE A 128 6.84 -26.74 -22.32
N SER A 129 7.01 -27.43 -23.45
CA SER A 129 8.33 -27.73 -24.00
C SER A 129 9.13 -26.47 -24.35
N ASN A 130 10.46 -26.55 -24.20
CA ASN A 130 11.42 -25.50 -24.57
C ASN A 130 11.63 -25.39 -26.09
N LEU A 131 11.10 -26.35 -26.86
CA LEU A 131 11.15 -26.38 -28.33
C LEU A 131 9.98 -25.57 -28.87
N LEU A 132 10.21 -24.28 -29.06
CA LEU A 132 9.18 -23.37 -29.56
C LEU A 132 9.36 -23.14 -31.07
N PRO A 133 8.26 -23.03 -31.84
CA PRO A 133 8.30 -22.60 -33.24
C PRO A 133 9.07 -21.27 -33.39
N GLY A 134 9.74 -21.04 -34.52
CA GLY A 134 10.56 -19.84 -34.75
C GLY A 134 9.86 -18.49 -34.48
N VAL A 135 8.53 -18.44 -34.63
CA VAL A 135 7.68 -17.28 -34.26
C VAL A 135 7.83 -16.90 -32.78
N VAL A 136 7.99 -17.88 -31.90
CA VAL A 136 8.13 -17.63 -30.46
C VAL A 136 9.53 -17.14 -30.10
N TYR A 137 10.57 -17.51 -30.86
CA TYR A 137 11.90 -16.90 -30.70
C TYR A 137 11.90 -15.43 -31.11
N ALA A 138 11.20 -15.08 -32.19
CA ALA A 138 10.97 -13.68 -32.55
C ALA A 138 10.19 -12.93 -31.45
N LEU A 139 9.17 -13.57 -30.88
CA LEU A 139 8.41 -13.07 -29.71
C LEU A 139 9.30 -12.93 -28.45
N LEU A 140 10.26 -13.84 -28.26
CA LEU A 140 11.25 -13.81 -27.17
C LEU A 140 12.22 -12.64 -27.32
N SER A 141 12.54 -12.19 -28.54
CA SER A 141 13.36 -10.98 -28.72
C SER A 141 12.58 -9.71 -28.38
N GLY A 142 11.27 -9.67 -28.69
CA GLY A 142 10.37 -8.59 -28.28
C GLY A 142 10.03 -8.61 -26.78
N LEU A 143 10.47 -9.64 -26.06
CA LEU A 143 10.11 -9.90 -24.69
C LEU A 143 10.81 -8.97 -23.70
N ASN A 144 12.08 -8.62 -23.94
CA ASN A 144 12.77 -7.61 -23.12
C ASN A 144 12.07 -6.24 -23.25
N ALA A 145 11.68 -5.87 -24.48
CA ALA A 145 10.88 -4.67 -24.72
C ALA A 145 9.50 -4.75 -24.06
N ALA A 146 8.87 -5.93 -24.05
CA ALA A 146 7.61 -6.16 -23.33
C ALA A 146 7.77 -6.04 -21.81
N THR A 147 8.90 -6.47 -21.24
CA THR A 147 9.22 -6.25 -19.82
C THR A 147 9.24 -4.75 -19.49
N VAL A 148 9.94 -3.94 -20.28
CA VAL A 148 9.95 -2.47 -20.10
C VAL A 148 8.53 -1.91 -20.23
N GLY A 149 7.79 -2.33 -21.26
CA GLY A 149 6.41 -1.91 -21.49
C GLY A 149 5.42 -2.31 -20.39
N LEU A 150 5.70 -3.35 -19.60
CA LEU A 150 4.88 -3.77 -18.46
C LEU A 150 5.31 -3.11 -17.14
N VAL A 151 6.61 -2.90 -16.94
CA VAL A 151 7.14 -2.31 -15.71
C VAL A 151 6.99 -0.78 -15.71
N ALA A 152 7.16 -0.11 -16.85
CA ALA A 152 7.07 1.36 -16.93
C ALA A 152 5.69 1.91 -16.52
N PRO A 153 4.54 1.37 -16.99
CA PRO A 153 3.23 1.82 -16.52
C PRO A 153 3.03 1.60 -15.02
N ALA A 154 3.58 0.52 -14.48
CA ALA A 154 3.57 0.23 -13.06
C ALA A 154 4.32 1.31 -12.25
N ALA A 155 5.48 1.77 -12.74
CA ALA A 155 6.22 2.87 -12.14
C ALA A 155 5.44 4.20 -12.19
N VAL A 156 4.76 4.49 -13.31
CA VAL A 156 3.90 5.67 -13.46
C VAL A 156 2.72 5.64 -12.48
N GLU A 157 2.03 4.50 -12.36
CA GLU A 157 0.90 4.33 -11.44
C GLU A 157 1.31 4.59 -9.98
N LEU A 158 2.53 4.21 -9.61
CA LEU A 158 3.10 4.47 -8.29
C LEU A 158 3.45 5.95 -8.10
N ALA A 159 4.03 6.59 -9.12
CA ALA A 159 4.38 8.00 -9.13
C ALA A 159 3.16 8.89 -8.92
N GLU A 160 2.07 8.64 -9.66
CA GLU A 160 0.84 9.41 -9.56
C GLU A 160 0.23 9.37 -8.15
N LYS A 161 0.47 8.30 -7.39
CA LYS A 161 -0.05 8.14 -6.03
C LYS A 161 0.86 8.76 -4.97
N ALA A 162 2.16 8.53 -5.07
CA ALA A 162 3.11 9.00 -4.07
C ALA A 162 3.46 10.48 -4.24
N ILE A 163 3.47 10.97 -5.48
CA ILE A 163 3.95 12.31 -5.84
C ILE A 163 2.75 13.23 -6.11
N LYS A 164 2.16 13.77 -5.04
CA LYS A 164 1.02 14.71 -5.13
C LYS A 164 1.43 16.17 -5.11
N ASP A 165 2.45 16.52 -4.33
CA ASP A 165 2.91 17.89 -4.14
C ASP A 165 4.15 18.24 -4.98
N ARG A 166 4.40 19.54 -5.14
CA ARG A 166 5.55 20.03 -5.94
C ARG A 166 6.89 19.59 -5.36
N LEU A 167 7.02 19.50 -4.04
CA LEU A 167 8.28 19.12 -3.39
C LEU A 167 8.57 17.64 -3.61
N SER A 168 7.58 16.78 -3.40
CA SER A 168 7.67 15.36 -3.72
C SER A 168 8.01 15.12 -5.19
N ARG A 169 7.52 15.98 -6.10
CA ARG A 169 7.86 15.87 -7.53
C ARG A 169 9.31 16.18 -7.81
N ILE A 170 9.83 17.24 -7.21
CA ILE A 170 11.25 17.61 -7.31
C ILE A 170 12.13 16.50 -6.70
N LEU A 171 11.78 16.00 -5.51
CA LEU A 171 12.51 14.91 -4.86
C LEU A 171 12.49 13.61 -5.68
N GLY A 172 11.34 13.24 -6.24
CA GLY A 172 11.22 12.06 -7.11
C GLY A 172 12.07 12.19 -8.36
N MET A 173 12.02 13.33 -9.05
CA MET A 173 12.85 13.59 -10.24
C MET A 173 14.35 13.61 -9.90
N LEU A 174 14.73 14.26 -8.80
CA LEU A 174 16.13 14.28 -8.35
C LEU A 174 16.60 12.87 -7.95
N GLY A 175 15.78 12.10 -7.25
CA GLY A 175 16.07 10.71 -6.89
C GLY A 175 16.33 9.85 -8.11
N ASP A 176 15.47 9.98 -9.13
CA ASP A 176 15.63 9.25 -10.39
C ASP A 176 16.91 9.65 -11.15
N CYS A 177 17.11 10.95 -11.40
CA CYS A 177 18.33 11.44 -12.07
C CYS A 177 19.59 11.02 -11.31
N ALA A 178 19.58 11.15 -9.98
CA ALA A 178 20.69 10.75 -9.13
C ALA A 178 20.96 9.24 -9.23
N GLY A 179 19.91 8.41 -9.24
CA GLY A 179 20.00 6.96 -9.37
C GLY A 179 20.53 6.49 -10.73
N MET A 180 20.27 7.24 -11.80
CA MET A 180 20.84 6.99 -13.12
C MET A 180 22.35 7.29 -13.17
N CYS A 181 22.82 8.28 -12.42
CA CYS A 181 24.23 8.71 -12.46
C CYS A 181 25.20 7.79 -11.71
N TYR A 182 24.76 7.05 -10.69
CA TYR A 182 25.66 6.25 -9.86
C TYR A 182 25.07 4.90 -9.47
N ASN A 183 25.88 3.84 -9.59
CA ASN A 183 25.47 2.47 -9.35
C ASN A 183 26.24 1.87 -8.16
N ALA A 184 25.83 2.24 -6.95
CA ALA A 184 26.31 1.62 -5.73
C ALA A 184 25.15 1.21 -4.82
N VAL A 185 25.27 0.05 -4.18
CA VAL A 185 24.21 -0.56 -3.36
C VAL A 185 23.81 0.34 -2.18
N TRP A 186 24.76 1.07 -1.58
CA TRP A 186 24.51 1.97 -0.45
C TRP A 186 23.89 3.31 -0.85
N TYR A 187 23.98 3.66 -2.14
CA TYR A 187 23.58 4.97 -2.64
C TYR A 187 22.05 5.14 -2.64
N PHE A 188 21.29 4.09 -3.00
CA PHE A 188 19.83 4.16 -3.01
C PHE A 188 19.22 4.37 -1.62
N PRO A 189 19.59 3.62 -0.56
CA PRO A 189 19.15 3.93 0.80
C PRO A 189 19.54 5.34 1.25
N GLY A 190 20.75 5.79 0.90
CA GLY A 190 21.24 7.14 1.21
C GLY A 190 20.36 8.24 0.60
N LEU A 191 20.01 8.11 -0.68
CA LEU A 191 19.12 9.05 -1.37
C LEU A 191 17.72 9.07 -0.75
N ILE A 192 17.16 7.91 -0.43
CA ILE A 192 15.83 7.79 0.19
C ILE A 192 15.79 8.53 1.54
N VAL A 193 16.80 8.32 2.39
CA VAL A 193 16.91 8.99 3.70
C VAL A 193 17.09 10.49 3.52
N LEU A 194 17.96 10.92 2.59
CA LEU A 194 18.21 12.31 2.29
C LEU A 194 16.92 13.03 1.84
N GLY A 195 16.15 12.41 0.94
CA GLY A 195 14.87 12.96 0.49
C GLY A 195 13.85 13.12 1.63
N GLY A 196 13.83 12.18 2.59
CA GLY A 196 13.06 12.30 3.82
C GLY A 196 13.45 13.50 4.67
N ILE A 197 14.75 13.68 4.92
CA ILE A 197 15.29 14.80 5.71
C ILE A 197 14.99 16.14 5.02
N VAL A 198 15.16 16.22 3.70
CA VAL A 198 14.87 17.43 2.91
C VAL A 198 13.39 17.79 3.03
N ALA A 199 12.47 16.83 2.87
CA ALA A 199 11.03 17.09 3.03
C ALA A 199 10.69 17.60 4.44
N ALA A 200 11.21 16.94 5.48
CA ALA A 200 10.99 17.31 6.87
C ALA A 200 11.52 18.71 7.19
N SER A 201 12.74 19.03 6.73
CA SER A 201 13.34 20.35 6.93
C SER A 201 12.56 21.46 6.21
N TRP A 202 12.05 21.20 5.00
CA TRP A 202 11.23 22.15 4.25
C TRP A 202 9.93 22.48 4.95
N ASP A 203 9.19 21.48 5.43
CA ASP A 203 7.89 21.71 6.07
C ASP A 203 8.01 22.36 7.45
N VAL A 204 9.08 22.06 8.20
CA VAL A 204 9.30 22.62 9.54
C VAL A 204 9.86 24.05 9.47
N HIS A 205 10.87 24.30 8.63
CA HIS A 205 11.59 25.58 8.63
C HIS A 205 11.17 26.50 7.48
N LEU A 206 11.29 26.05 6.23
CA LEU A 206 11.09 26.93 5.07
C LEU A 206 9.62 27.30 4.85
N ARG A 207 8.68 26.38 5.05
CA ARG A 207 7.25 26.67 4.87
C ARG A 207 6.78 27.74 5.84
N GLN A 208 7.26 27.72 7.08
CA GLN A 208 6.94 28.75 8.08
C GLN A 208 7.55 30.11 7.72
N GLN A 209 8.81 30.14 7.28
CA GLN A 209 9.48 31.37 6.86
C GLN A 209 8.85 31.98 5.59
N VAL A 210 8.52 31.18 4.58
CA VAL A 210 7.87 31.63 3.34
C VAL A 210 6.47 32.15 3.60
N LEU A 211 5.71 31.53 4.50
CA LEU A 211 4.39 32.03 4.90
C LEU A 211 4.50 33.37 5.66
N GLN A 212 5.50 33.54 6.53
CA GLN A 212 5.76 34.81 7.20
C GLN A 212 6.20 35.90 6.21
N LEU A 213 7.05 35.56 5.23
CA LEU A 213 7.50 36.48 4.19
C LEU A 213 6.35 36.88 3.26
N ARG A 214 5.50 35.92 2.83
CA ARG A 214 4.28 36.22 2.07
C ARG A 214 3.32 37.12 2.84
N ARG A 215 3.14 36.90 4.15
CA ARG A 215 2.33 37.78 5.01
C ARG A 215 2.92 39.19 5.10
N ARG A 216 4.25 39.34 5.16
CA ARG A 216 4.93 40.64 5.12
C ARG A 216 4.75 41.34 3.76
N ILE A 217 4.89 40.60 2.66
CA ILE A 217 4.70 41.13 1.30
C ILE A 217 3.23 41.50 1.05
N GLN A 218 2.26 40.70 1.50
CA GLN A 218 0.83 41.04 1.42
C GLN A 218 0.47 42.26 2.28
N ARG A 219 1.10 42.42 3.47
CA ARG A 219 0.96 43.64 4.28
C ARG A 219 1.53 44.88 3.58
N HIS A 220 2.55 44.74 2.74
CA HIS A 220 3.06 45.85 1.91
C HIS A 220 2.30 46.06 0.60
N ARG A 221 1.54 45.06 0.13
CA ARG A 221 0.73 45.16 -1.10
C ARG A 221 -0.68 45.72 -0.86
N VAL A 222 -1.06 45.98 0.39
CA VAL A 222 -2.19 46.84 0.75
C VAL A 222 -1.61 48.18 1.18
N PRO A 223 -1.48 49.17 0.27
CA PRO A 223 -1.22 50.53 0.70
C PRO A 223 -2.40 50.98 1.55
N SER A 224 -2.11 51.65 2.65
CA SER A 224 -3.02 52.54 3.34
C SER A 224 -3.48 53.63 2.36
N THR A 225 -4.52 53.35 1.58
CA THR A 225 -5.33 54.44 1.03
C THR A 225 -6.20 54.91 2.18
N GLU A 226 -5.83 56.07 2.71
CA GLU A 226 -6.63 56.82 3.66
C GLU A 226 -8.09 56.90 3.25
N ALA A 227 -8.93 56.88 4.28
CA ALA A 227 -10.33 57.23 4.21
C ALA A 227 -10.52 58.59 3.54
N ALA A 228 -11.07 58.61 2.33
CA ALA A 228 -11.72 59.78 1.77
C ALA A 228 -12.88 59.33 0.86
N GLY A 229 -14.08 59.28 1.46
CA GLY A 229 -15.34 59.30 0.72
C GLY A 229 -15.85 57.97 0.16
N ILE A 230 -17.12 57.68 0.46
CA ILE A 230 -17.98 56.62 -0.07
C ILE A 230 -17.89 55.24 0.63
N PRO A 231 -18.39 55.10 1.88
CA PRO A 231 -18.69 53.79 2.46
C PRO A 231 -20.08 53.25 2.05
N THR A 232 -20.98 54.09 1.52
CA THR A 232 -22.41 53.75 1.48
C THR A 232 -22.88 53.08 0.19
N ILE A 233 -22.22 53.32 -0.95
CA ILE A 233 -22.68 52.84 -2.27
C ILE A 233 -22.27 51.38 -2.54
N ARG A 234 -21.10 50.93 -2.04
CA ARG A 234 -20.65 49.53 -2.25
C ARG A 234 -21.46 48.52 -1.45
N ILE A 235 -21.92 48.86 -0.25
CA ILE A 235 -22.79 48.00 0.56
C ILE A 235 -24.18 47.86 -0.10
N PHE A 236 -24.68 48.93 -0.72
CA PHE A 236 -25.96 48.91 -1.42
C PHE A 236 -25.91 48.09 -2.73
N LEU A 237 -24.80 48.17 -3.49
CA LEU A 237 -24.61 47.37 -4.69
C LEU A 237 -24.33 45.89 -4.38
N TYR A 238 -23.62 45.59 -3.28
CA TYR A 238 -23.40 44.21 -2.83
C TYR A 238 -24.69 43.54 -2.37
N ASN A 239 -25.50 44.24 -1.56
CA ASN A 239 -26.79 43.69 -1.11
C ASN A 239 -27.81 43.55 -2.24
N ARG A 240 -27.77 44.42 -3.27
CA ARG A 240 -28.63 44.28 -4.45
C ARG A 240 -28.20 43.12 -5.36
N GLN A 241 -26.90 42.85 -5.47
CA GLN A 241 -26.38 41.69 -6.21
C GLN A 241 -26.74 40.38 -5.50
N VAL A 242 -26.61 40.32 -4.18
CA VAL A 242 -26.99 39.15 -3.37
C VAL A 242 -28.50 38.89 -3.43
N ALA A 243 -29.34 39.93 -3.44
CA ALA A 243 -30.78 39.78 -3.60
C ALA A 243 -31.21 39.31 -5.00
N ILE A 244 -30.47 39.70 -6.06
CA ILE A 244 -30.73 39.23 -7.44
C ILE A 244 -30.21 37.80 -7.62
N THR A 245 -29.07 37.43 -7.03
CA THR A 245 -28.55 36.05 -7.08
C THR A 245 -29.43 35.08 -6.31
N SER A 246 -29.98 35.49 -5.15
CA SER A 246 -30.91 34.64 -4.38
C SER A 246 -32.29 34.43 -5.05
N MET A 247 -32.68 35.32 -5.98
CA MET A 247 -33.91 35.15 -6.79
C MET A 247 -33.69 34.30 -8.05
N ILE A 248 -32.44 34.13 -8.49
CA ILE A 248 -32.10 33.27 -9.65
C ILE A 248 -31.85 31.82 -9.19
N GLU A 249 -31.32 31.61 -7.97
CA GLU A 249 -31.06 30.28 -7.43
C GLU A 249 -32.31 29.47 -7.03
N THR A 250 -33.48 30.10 -6.90
CA THR A 250 -34.74 29.37 -6.63
C THR A 250 -35.38 28.77 -7.88
N SER A 251 -34.82 28.99 -9.07
CA SER A 251 -35.36 28.53 -10.36
C SER A 251 -34.60 27.35 -10.99
N GLN A 252 -33.46 26.92 -10.43
CA GLN A 252 -32.64 25.85 -11.00
C GLN A 252 -32.34 24.76 -9.96
N SER A 253 -33.40 24.21 -9.37
CA SER A 253 -33.33 22.94 -8.64
C SER A 253 -34.01 21.85 -9.47
N GLU A 254 -33.32 21.37 -10.52
CA GLU A 254 -33.48 20.01 -11.04
C GLU A 254 -32.31 19.68 -11.96
N ALA A 255 -31.64 18.55 -11.68
CA ALA A 255 -30.55 17.91 -12.42
C ALA A 255 -29.12 18.49 -12.27
N SER A 256 -28.39 18.02 -11.24
CA SER A 256 -27.00 17.52 -11.37
C SER A 256 -26.44 17.05 -10.03
N ILE A 257 -25.76 15.91 -10.07
CA ILE A 257 -25.12 15.22 -8.94
C ILE A 257 -23.87 16.02 -8.55
N HIS A 258 -23.92 16.69 -7.40
CA HIS A 258 -22.84 17.54 -6.89
C HIS A 258 -22.01 16.82 -5.82
N GLU A 259 -20.71 16.71 -6.10
CA GLU A 259 -19.64 16.77 -5.10
C GLU A 259 -19.81 18.07 -4.29
N GLY A 260 -19.89 17.96 -2.97
CA GLY A 260 -20.04 19.08 -2.03
C GLY A 260 -18.76 19.35 -1.23
N PRO A 261 -18.45 20.62 -0.89
CA PRO A 261 -17.28 20.99 -0.12
C PRO A 261 -17.48 20.73 1.38
N PHE A 262 -16.39 20.30 2.04
CA PHE A 262 -16.21 20.17 3.48
C PHE A 262 -16.92 21.29 4.28
N ALA A 263 -18.10 20.97 4.82
CA ALA A 263 -18.70 21.68 5.93
C ALA A 263 -18.37 20.92 7.21
N ALA A 264 -17.60 21.56 8.09
CA ALA A 264 -17.29 21.05 9.42
C ALA A 264 -18.52 21.19 10.31
N ASP A 265 -19.41 20.19 10.27
CA ASP A 265 -20.44 20.03 11.29
C ASP A 265 -19.79 19.45 12.55
N GLY A 266 -19.82 20.27 13.60
CA GLY A 266 -19.31 19.98 14.93
C GLY A 266 -20.12 18.93 15.67
N SER A 267 -20.00 17.67 15.23
CA SER A 267 -20.12 16.56 16.17
C SER A 267 -18.84 16.52 17.02
N PRO A 268 -18.93 16.50 18.36
CA PRO A 268 -17.73 16.30 19.16
C PRO A 268 -17.17 14.94 18.73
N SER A 269 -15.98 14.94 18.14
CA SER A 269 -15.21 13.73 17.91
C SER A 269 -14.91 13.14 19.29
N ALA A 270 -15.87 12.37 19.79
CA ALA A 270 -15.71 11.59 20.99
C ALA A 270 -14.44 10.78 20.76
N SER A 271 -13.43 11.08 21.56
CA SER A 271 -12.29 10.20 21.75
C SER A 271 -12.82 8.93 22.39
N THR A 272 -13.48 8.08 21.60
CA THR A 272 -14.03 6.81 22.04
C THR A 272 -12.84 5.96 22.38
N ASP A 273 -12.71 5.63 23.66
CA ASP A 273 -11.62 4.85 24.19
C ASP A 273 -11.74 3.42 23.63
N MET A 274 -11.16 3.23 22.44
CA MET A 274 -11.11 1.95 21.76
C MET A 274 -10.26 0.99 22.61
N ARG A 275 -10.91 0.11 23.39
CA ARG A 275 -10.33 -1.21 23.72
C ARG A 275 -10.26 -2.04 22.44
N SER A 276 -9.39 -1.62 21.52
CA SER A 276 -9.05 -2.37 20.32
C SER A 276 -8.04 -3.45 20.67
N HIS A 277 -7.99 -4.49 19.83
CA HIS A 277 -6.95 -5.51 19.90
C HIS A 277 -5.59 -4.99 19.38
N GLY A 278 -5.38 -3.66 19.40
CA GLY A 278 -4.13 -3.02 19.01
C GLY A 278 -3.00 -3.35 19.97
N ILE A 279 -1.78 -3.39 19.44
CA ILE A 279 -0.58 -3.70 20.20
C ILE A 279 -0.14 -2.44 20.96
N PRO A 280 0.32 -2.55 22.22
CA PRO A 280 0.95 -1.43 22.91
C PRO A 280 2.23 -0.98 22.17
N VAL A 281 2.59 0.30 22.31
CA VAL A 281 3.77 0.90 21.66
C VAL A 281 5.04 0.06 21.90
N TRP A 282 5.25 -0.41 23.14
CA TRP A 282 6.39 -1.24 23.50
C TRP A 282 6.40 -2.60 22.79
N GLY A 283 5.23 -3.24 22.67
CA GLY A 283 5.09 -4.47 21.88
C GLY A 283 5.37 -4.23 20.39
N GLY A 284 4.91 -3.09 19.85
CA GLY A 284 5.22 -2.68 18.48
C GLY A 284 6.73 -2.50 18.24
N MET A 285 7.41 -1.78 19.15
CA MET A 285 8.87 -1.61 19.10
C MET A 285 9.62 -2.93 19.19
N ALA A 286 9.20 -3.84 20.08
CA ALA A 286 9.80 -5.17 20.19
C ALA A 286 9.66 -5.99 18.90
N ILE A 287 8.51 -5.91 18.22
CA ILE A 287 8.29 -6.60 16.93
C ILE A 287 9.17 -6.01 15.83
N ILE A 288 9.33 -4.67 15.78
CA ILE A 288 10.22 -4.02 14.82
C ILE A 288 11.68 -4.38 15.09
N ALA A 289 12.11 -4.38 16.36
CA ALA A 289 13.46 -4.79 16.74
C ALA A 289 13.71 -6.25 16.35
N ALA A 290 12.77 -7.15 16.65
CA ALA A 290 12.84 -8.56 16.25
C ALA A 290 12.86 -8.73 14.73
N PHE A 291 12.17 -7.87 13.98
CA PHE A 291 12.25 -7.83 12.53
C PHE A 291 13.67 -7.48 12.05
N PHE A 292 14.27 -6.38 12.54
CA PHE A 292 15.62 -5.99 12.16
C PHE A 292 16.67 -7.04 12.54
N VAL A 293 16.54 -7.64 13.72
CA VAL A 293 17.38 -8.78 14.12
C VAL A 293 17.24 -9.93 13.12
N SER A 294 16.02 -10.32 12.73
CA SER A 294 15.84 -11.36 11.72
C SER A 294 16.36 -10.97 10.33
N LEU A 295 16.24 -9.71 9.92
CA LEU A 295 16.80 -9.20 8.67
C LEU A 295 18.33 -9.29 8.67
N ILE A 296 18.97 -8.86 9.75
CA ILE A 296 20.43 -8.95 9.93
C ILE A 296 20.87 -10.42 9.91
N ILE A 297 20.19 -11.31 10.62
CA ILE A 297 20.51 -12.74 10.61
C ILE A 297 20.44 -13.29 9.19
N VAL A 298 19.42 -12.95 8.40
CA VAL A 298 19.27 -13.42 7.01
C VAL A 298 20.41 -12.90 6.11
N ILE A 299 20.75 -11.61 6.23
CA ILE A 299 21.82 -11.01 5.40
C ILE A 299 23.20 -11.56 5.80
N VAL A 300 23.49 -11.62 7.10
CA VAL A 300 24.79 -12.09 7.62
C VAL A 300 24.98 -13.56 7.33
N THR A 301 23.97 -14.40 7.57
CA THR A 301 24.08 -15.84 7.27
C THR A 301 24.30 -16.06 5.77
N ARG A 302 23.65 -15.27 4.90
CA ARG A 302 23.92 -15.33 3.45
C ARG A 302 25.35 -14.94 3.10
N ALA A 303 25.91 -13.94 3.78
CA ALA A 303 27.28 -13.47 3.54
C ALA A 303 28.36 -14.39 4.12
N MET A 304 28.05 -15.17 5.16
CA MET A 304 28.98 -16.10 5.80
C MET A 304 29.05 -17.47 5.11
N LEU A 305 28.13 -17.77 4.19
CA LEU A 305 28.14 -19.00 3.41
C LEU A 305 28.84 -18.76 2.07
N ASP A 306 29.95 -19.47 1.82
CA ASP A 306 30.70 -19.36 0.56
C ASP A 306 29.86 -19.79 -0.66
N THR A 307 29.02 -20.81 -0.48
CA THR A 307 28.05 -21.28 -1.48
C THR A 307 26.69 -21.51 -0.81
N PRO A 308 25.86 -20.46 -0.64
CA PRO A 308 24.58 -20.61 0.03
C PRO A 308 23.65 -21.50 -0.80
N PRO A 309 22.88 -22.42 -0.16
CA PRO A 309 21.94 -23.27 -0.87
C PRO A 309 20.89 -22.42 -1.60
N LEU A 310 20.41 -22.92 -2.75
CA LEU A 310 19.53 -22.16 -3.64
C LEU A 310 18.24 -21.73 -2.94
N GLU A 311 17.68 -22.60 -2.09
CA GLU A 311 16.47 -22.37 -1.33
C GLU A 311 16.65 -21.23 -0.31
N TYR A 312 17.84 -21.13 0.28
CA TYR A 312 18.17 -20.05 1.20
C TYR A 312 18.39 -18.72 0.47
N ASN A 313 19.06 -18.76 -0.68
CA ASN A 313 19.19 -17.58 -1.55
C ASN A 313 17.82 -17.07 -2.03
N LEU A 314 16.92 -18.00 -2.41
CA LEU A 314 15.53 -17.70 -2.74
C LEU A 314 14.81 -17.07 -1.54
N PHE A 315 14.88 -17.69 -0.36
CA PHE A 315 14.30 -17.14 0.86
C PHE A 315 14.81 -15.73 1.16
N ALA A 316 16.12 -15.52 1.12
CA ALA A 316 16.75 -14.24 1.41
C ALA A 316 16.33 -13.16 0.41
N ASN A 317 16.29 -13.47 -0.89
CA ASN A 317 15.80 -12.55 -1.92
C ASN A 317 14.31 -12.20 -1.72
N MET A 318 13.47 -13.19 -1.40
CA MET A 318 12.04 -12.96 -1.12
C MET A 318 11.84 -12.17 0.18
N TYR A 319 12.66 -12.43 1.20
CA TYR A 319 12.65 -11.72 2.48
C TYR A 319 13.05 -10.24 2.31
N LEU A 320 14.10 -9.98 1.52
CA LEU A 320 14.51 -8.63 1.16
C LEU A 320 13.45 -7.93 0.32
N ALA A 321 12.89 -8.59 -0.69
CA ALA A 321 11.78 -8.07 -1.48
C ALA A 321 10.61 -7.67 -0.55
N GLY A 322 10.13 -8.59 0.29
CA GLY A 322 9.03 -8.36 1.24
C GLY A 322 9.27 -7.22 2.24
N THR A 323 10.54 -6.91 2.53
CA THR A 323 10.97 -5.79 3.38
C THR A 323 10.94 -4.46 2.62
N ILE A 324 11.50 -4.44 1.41
CA ILE A 324 11.78 -3.21 0.64
C ILE A 324 10.52 -2.69 -0.05
N ILE A 325 9.57 -3.54 -0.39
CA ILE A 325 8.42 -3.12 -1.18
C ILE A 325 7.67 -2.00 -0.43
N PHE A 326 7.45 -0.85 -1.06
CA PHE A 326 6.60 0.23 -0.55
C PHE A 326 5.40 0.38 -1.49
N GLY A 327 4.19 0.50 -0.95
CA GLY A 327 3.07 1.10 -1.67
C GLY A 327 2.36 0.30 -2.77
N GLY A 328 2.72 -0.96 -3.06
CA GLY A 328 1.88 -1.81 -3.93
C GLY A 328 2.59 -2.83 -4.82
N GLY A 329 1.78 -3.58 -5.60
CA GLY A 329 2.16 -4.56 -6.62
C GLY A 329 3.05 -4.05 -7.78
N PRO A 330 3.03 -2.77 -8.18
CA PRO A 330 3.88 -2.27 -9.25
C PRO A 330 5.40 -2.29 -8.98
N VAL A 331 5.84 -2.03 -7.75
CA VAL A 331 7.27 -1.97 -7.38
C VAL A 331 7.89 -3.35 -7.26
N VAL A 332 7.10 -4.34 -6.89
CA VAL A 332 7.61 -5.69 -6.60
C VAL A 332 8.04 -6.41 -7.88
N ILE A 333 7.40 -6.14 -9.01
CA ILE A 333 7.68 -6.86 -10.26
C ILE A 333 9.13 -6.65 -10.75
N PRO A 334 9.64 -5.42 -10.93
CA PRO A 334 11.04 -5.25 -11.35
C PRO A 334 12.04 -5.82 -10.34
N LEU A 335 11.77 -5.71 -9.03
CA LEU A 335 12.62 -6.31 -8.00
C LEU A 335 12.64 -7.84 -8.08
N LEU A 336 11.47 -8.47 -8.27
CA LEU A 336 11.40 -9.92 -8.43
C LEU A 336 12.12 -10.35 -9.70
N HIS A 337 11.99 -9.61 -10.80
CA HIS A 337 12.74 -9.87 -12.03
C HIS A 337 14.25 -9.83 -11.78
N GLU A 338 14.75 -8.78 -11.10
CA GLU A 338 16.15 -8.66 -10.72
C GLU A 338 16.62 -9.80 -9.80
N TYR A 339 15.76 -10.32 -8.93
CA TYR A 339 16.15 -11.35 -7.97
C TYR A 339 16.05 -12.79 -8.48
N VAL A 340 15.31 -13.05 -9.57
CA VAL A 340 15.10 -14.43 -10.08
C VAL A 340 15.49 -14.61 -11.55
N VAL A 341 15.39 -13.56 -12.38
CA VAL A 341 15.70 -13.62 -13.81
C VAL A 341 17.15 -13.22 -14.07
N GLN A 342 17.65 -12.14 -13.47
CA GLN A 342 19.05 -11.72 -13.64
C GLN A 342 20.06 -12.79 -13.18
N PRO A 343 19.85 -13.52 -12.05
CA PRO A 343 20.70 -14.64 -11.67
C PRO A 343 20.54 -15.88 -12.57
N GLY A 344 19.61 -15.84 -13.53
CA GLY A 344 19.34 -16.93 -14.47
C GLY A 344 18.54 -18.09 -13.89
N TRP A 345 17.87 -17.93 -12.75
CA TRP A 345 17.08 -19.01 -12.14
C TRP A 345 15.78 -19.28 -12.91
N VAL A 346 15.09 -18.21 -13.32
CA VAL A 346 13.84 -18.24 -14.10
C VAL A 346 14.07 -17.53 -15.44
N SER A 347 13.49 -18.05 -16.52
CA SER A 347 13.60 -17.40 -17.84
C SER A 347 12.73 -16.14 -17.92
N SER A 348 13.11 -15.14 -18.71
CA SER A 348 12.27 -13.94 -18.95
C SER A 348 10.89 -14.33 -19.49
N ARG A 349 10.81 -15.40 -20.29
CA ARG A 349 9.56 -15.93 -20.84
C ARG A 349 8.63 -16.37 -19.73
N ASP A 350 9.09 -17.26 -18.86
CA ASP A 350 8.26 -17.83 -17.80
C ASP A 350 7.85 -16.73 -16.81
N PHE A 351 8.79 -15.82 -16.50
CA PHE A 351 8.50 -14.65 -15.68
C PHE A 351 7.33 -13.83 -16.25
N LEU A 352 7.33 -13.52 -17.55
CA LEU A 352 6.29 -12.69 -18.16
C LEU A 352 4.98 -13.42 -18.37
N VAL A 353 5.00 -14.73 -18.65
CA VAL A 353 3.79 -15.56 -18.66
C VAL A 353 3.12 -15.51 -17.29
N GLY A 354 3.88 -15.75 -16.23
CA GLY A 354 3.34 -15.67 -14.87
C GLY A 354 2.89 -14.24 -14.51
N LEU A 355 3.60 -13.21 -14.96
CA LEU A 355 3.23 -11.80 -14.77
C LEU A 355 1.88 -11.48 -15.44
N ALA A 356 1.67 -11.91 -16.69
CA ALA A 356 0.41 -11.68 -17.39
C ALA A 356 -0.77 -12.33 -16.65
N ILE A 357 -0.60 -13.58 -16.19
CA ILE A 357 -1.65 -14.31 -15.48
C ILE A 357 -1.92 -13.71 -14.10
N ILE A 358 -0.89 -13.30 -13.33
CA ILE A 358 -1.12 -12.71 -12.01
C ILE A 358 -1.82 -11.36 -12.09
N GLN A 359 -1.52 -10.55 -13.11
CA GLN A 359 -2.17 -9.26 -13.32
C GLN A 359 -3.66 -9.40 -13.69
N ALA A 360 -4.03 -10.53 -14.31
CA ALA A 360 -5.42 -10.88 -14.61
C ALA A 360 -6.13 -11.63 -13.46
N SER A 361 -5.37 -12.15 -12.50
CA SER A 361 -5.91 -12.92 -11.38
C SER A 361 -6.42 -11.99 -10.27
N PRO A 362 -7.46 -12.38 -9.50
CA PRO A 362 -7.88 -11.59 -8.37
C PRO A 362 -6.81 -11.54 -7.26
N GLY A 363 -7.04 -10.74 -6.21
CA GLY A 363 -6.30 -10.58 -4.96
C GLY A 363 -4.80 -10.25 -5.09
N PRO A 364 -3.93 -10.72 -4.17
CA PRO A 364 -2.62 -10.09 -4.03
C PRO A 364 -1.64 -10.53 -5.12
N ASN A 365 -1.16 -9.57 -5.92
CA ASN A 365 -0.16 -9.81 -6.98
C ASN A 365 1.15 -10.42 -6.44
N PHE A 366 1.41 -10.31 -5.14
CA PHE A 366 2.56 -10.90 -4.45
C PHE A 366 2.53 -12.43 -4.43
N ASN A 367 1.37 -13.04 -4.70
CA ASN A 367 1.26 -14.49 -4.91
C ASN A 367 2.08 -14.96 -6.12
N PHE A 368 2.50 -14.06 -7.01
CA PHE A 368 3.47 -14.35 -8.07
C PHE A 368 4.80 -14.93 -7.54
N SER A 369 5.22 -14.55 -6.33
CA SER A 369 6.41 -15.13 -5.67
C SER A 369 6.31 -16.65 -5.50
N VAL A 370 5.11 -17.20 -5.31
CA VAL A 370 4.86 -18.63 -5.16
C VAL A 370 5.14 -19.36 -6.47
N TYR A 371 4.68 -18.78 -7.58
CA TYR A 371 4.97 -19.27 -8.93
C TYR A 371 6.48 -19.26 -9.20
N LEU A 372 7.15 -18.13 -8.94
CA LEU A 372 8.60 -18.00 -9.14
C LEU A 372 9.38 -18.97 -8.25
N GLY A 373 9.01 -19.09 -6.98
CA GLY A 373 9.65 -20.00 -6.04
C GLY A 373 9.55 -21.47 -6.46
N ALA A 374 8.38 -21.88 -6.95
CA ALA A 374 8.20 -23.21 -7.50
C ALA A 374 9.10 -23.46 -8.71
N LEU A 375 9.26 -22.47 -9.61
CA LEU A 375 10.14 -22.57 -10.78
C LEU A 375 11.63 -22.60 -10.42
N VAL A 376 12.08 -21.80 -9.45
CA VAL A 376 13.48 -21.75 -9.03
C VAL A 376 13.95 -23.11 -8.51
N VAL A 377 13.12 -23.77 -7.71
CA VAL A 377 13.45 -25.05 -7.06
C VAL A 377 13.39 -26.24 -8.04
N LEU A 378 12.88 -26.08 -9.27
CA LEU A 378 12.90 -27.13 -10.30
C LEU A 378 14.29 -27.65 -10.63
N ARG A 379 15.31 -26.82 -10.43
CA ARG A 379 16.70 -27.18 -10.69
C ARG A 379 17.32 -28.01 -9.57
N THR A 380 16.55 -28.30 -8.52
CA THR A 380 16.97 -29.06 -7.35
C THR A 380 16.16 -30.35 -7.22
N ASN A 381 16.62 -31.28 -6.38
CA ASN A 381 15.90 -32.51 -6.07
C ASN A 381 14.73 -32.31 -5.08
N GLN A 382 14.41 -31.06 -4.71
CA GLN A 382 13.34 -30.77 -3.76
C GLN A 382 11.99 -30.66 -4.46
N PRO A 383 10.89 -30.99 -3.76
CA PRO A 383 9.56 -30.82 -4.35
C PRO A 383 9.26 -29.34 -4.56
N THR A 384 8.62 -29.01 -5.68
CA THR A 384 8.28 -27.63 -6.09
C THR A 384 7.46 -26.88 -5.06
N ILE A 385 6.66 -27.60 -4.26
CA ILE A 385 5.88 -27.04 -3.16
C ILE A 385 6.76 -26.37 -2.09
N THR A 386 7.99 -26.87 -1.89
CA THR A 386 8.94 -26.28 -0.94
C THR A 386 9.36 -24.89 -1.40
N GLY A 387 9.70 -24.73 -2.68
CA GLY A 387 10.05 -23.42 -3.25
C GLY A 387 8.90 -22.41 -3.20
N ALA A 388 7.69 -22.89 -3.51
CA ALA A 388 6.45 -22.12 -3.38
C ALA A 388 6.23 -21.63 -1.94
N PHE A 389 6.36 -22.52 -0.96
CA PHE A 389 6.13 -22.22 0.46
C PHE A 389 7.19 -21.29 1.03
N ILE A 390 8.48 -21.53 0.73
CA ILE A 390 9.59 -20.68 1.15
C ILE A 390 9.41 -19.25 0.61
N SER A 391 9.03 -19.11 -0.66
CA SER A 391 8.82 -17.81 -1.28
C SER A 391 7.60 -17.09 -0.71
N TYR A 392 6.52 -17.84 -0.45
CA TYR A 392 5.32 -17.32 0.19
C TYR A 392 5.62 -16.71 1.56
N ILE A 393 6.33 -17.46 2.42
CA ILE A 393 6.75 -16.95 3.73
C ILE A 393 7.72 -15.78 3.57
N GLY A 394 8.74 -15.95 2.73
CA GLY A 394 9.77 -14.95 2.49
C GLY A 394 9.18 -13.59 2.12
N ILE A 395 8.21 -13.55 1.21
CA ILE A 395 7.69 -12.26 0.73
C ILE A 395 6.66 -11.61 1.67
N PHE A 396 5.80 -12.39 2.33
CA PHE A 396 4.70 -11.83 3.15
C PHE A 396 5.10 -11.59 4.60
N PHE A 397 5.91 -12.48 5.18
CA PHE A 397 6.24 -12.45 6.61
C PHE A 397 6.97 -11.18 7.10
N PRO A 398 8.11 -10.75 6.50
CA PRO A 398 8.81 -9.53 6.95
C PRO A 398 7.88 -8.33 6.89
N GLY A 399 7.09 -8.31 5.82
CA GLY A 399 6.15 -7.27 5.58
C GLY A 399 5.03 -7.19 6.62
N LEU A 400 4.38 -8.31 6.93
CA LEU A 400 3.32 -8.37 7.95
C LEU A 400 3.89 -8.02 9.33
N LYS A 401 5.06 -8.55 9.69
CA LYS A 401 5.76 -8.19 10.94
C LYS A 401 5.98 -6.69 11.07
N LEU A 402 6.50 -6.04 10.03
CA LEU A 402 6.69 -4.60 10.02
C LEU A 402 5.37 -3.85 10.16
N ALA A 403 4.31 -4.30 9.49
CA ALA A 403 3.02 -3.62 9.55
C ALA A 403 2.40 -3.65 10.94
N VAL A 404 2.43 -4.84 11.52
CA VAL A 404 2.04 -5.12 12.90
C VAL A 404 2.82 -4.26 13.90
N GLY A 405 4.15 -4.23 13.78
CA GLY A 405 5.00 -3.43 14.65
C GLY A 405 4.76 -1.92 14.50
N ALA A 406 4.64 -1.46 13.26
CA ALA A 406 4.35 -0.07 12.92
C ALA A 406 3.00 0.38 13.48
N GLN A 407 1.98 -0.47 13.46
CA GLN A 407 0.65 -0.16 13.98
C GLN A 407 0.69 0.30 15.45
N GLY A 408 1.47 -0.37 16.31
CA GLY A 408 1.60 0.00 17.73
C GLY A 408 2.24 1.39 17.93
N ILE A 409 3.17 1.76 17.05
CA ILE A 409 3.92 3.02 17.13
C ILE A 409 3.19 4.16 16.40
N TRP A 410 2.46 3.85 15.34
CA TRP A 410 1.84 4.81 14.44
C TRP A 410 0.85 5.74 15.15
N ARG A 411 0.13 5.23 16.16
CA ARG A 411 -0.79 6.04 16.97
C ARG A 411 -0.10 7.27 17.55
N VAL A 412 1.17 7.15 17.93
CA VAL A 412 1.99 8.25 18.45
C VAL A 412 2.64 9.02 17.32
N LEU A 413 3.26 8.32 16.35
CA LEU A 413 4.04 8.93 15.28
C LEU A 413 3.20 9.81 14.34
N ARG A 414 1.96 9.43 14.03
CA ARG A 414 1.08 10.18 13.12
C ARG A 414 0.71 11.58 13.64
N THR A 415 0.81 11.81 14.95
CA THR A 415 0.53 13.12 15.55
C THR A 415 1.66 14.13 15.31
N ARG A 416 2.86 13.66 14.93
CA ARG A 416 4.04 14.51 14.73
C ARG A 416 4.15 14.90 13.26
N PRO A 417 3.98 16.19 12.91
CA PRO A 417 4.01 16.65 11.52
C PRO A 417 5.37 16.38 10.83
N LEU A 418 6.45 16.38 11.60
CA LEU A 418 7.79 16.05 11.12
C LEU A 418 7.85 14.63 10.55
N VAL A 419 7.23 13.65 11.22
CA VAL A 419 7.26 12.24 10.80
C VAL A 419 6.49 12.05 9.50
N VAL A 420 5.31 12.67 9.39
CA VAL A 420 4.50 12.63 8.16
C VAL A 420 5.26 13.24 6.99
N SER A 421 5.94 14.38 7.22
CA SER A 421 6.74 15.04 6.20
C SER A 421 7.97 14.23 5.77
N LEU A 422 8.67 13.62 6.73
CA LEU A 422 9.81 12.75 6.48
C LEU A 422 9.41 11.53 5.64
N LEU A 423 8.32 10.85 6.02
CA LEU A 423 7.79 9.70 5.28
C LEU A 423 7.35 10.07 3.87
N ARG A 424 6.78 11.27 3.69
CA ARG A 424 6.42 11.79 2.36
C ARG A 424 7.65 11.92 1.47
N GLY A 425 8.75 12.50 1.98
CA GLY A 425 10.01 12.64 1.24
C GLY A 425 10.68 11.30 0.90
N ILE A 426 10.70 10.37 1.88
CA ILE A 426 11.19 9.00 1.69
C ILE A 426 10.43 8.32 0.56
N ASN A 427 9.09 8.35 0.62
CA ASN A 427 8.24 7.70 -0.37
C ASN A 427 8.43 8.32 -1.76
N ALA A 428 8.42 9.65 -1.87
CA ALA A 428 8.61 10.33 -3.15
C ALA A 428 9.95 9.97 -3.83
N THR A 429 11.03 9.93 -3.05
CA THR A 429 12.37 9.61 -3.56
C THR A 429 12.49 8.14 -3.94
N ALA A 430 11.97 7.23 -3.11
CA ALA A 430 11.94 5.80 -3.41
C ALA A 430 11.17 5.50 -4.71
N VAL A 431 10.05 6.20 -4.93
CA VAL A 431 9.27 6.09 -6.17
C VAL A 431 10.02 6.63 -7.38
N GLY A 432 10.78 7.72 -7.23
CA GLY A 432 11.71 8.19 -8.26
C GLY A 432 12.71 7.11 -8.69
N LEU A 433 13.34 6.43 -7.73
CA LEU A 433 14.29 5.35 -8.00
C LEU A 433 13.69 4.13 -8.72
N VAL A 434 12.36 3.96 -8.74
CA VAL A 434 11.73 2.91 -9.55
C VAL A 434 11.89 3.18 -11.04
N PHE A 435 11.90 4.45 -11.47
CA PHE A 435 12.18 4.80 -12.86
C PHE A 435 13.63 4.51 -13.25
N THR A 436 14.57 4.64 -12.31
CA THR A 436 15.95 4.20 -12.51
C THR A 436 16.02 2.69 -12.78
N ALA A 437 15.19 1.89 -12.10
CA ALA A 437 15.10 0.45 -12.38
C ALA A 437 14.49 0.17 -13.75
N VAL A 438 13.46 0.93 -14.17
CA VAL A 438 12.88 0.84 -15.53
C VAL A 438 13.93 1.16 -16.60
N TYR A 439 14.76 2.18 -16.39
CA TYR A 439 15.84 2.55 -17.30
C TYR A 439 16.94 1.48 -17.42
N ARG A 440 17.13 0.67 -16.38
CA ARG A 440 18.15 -0.40 -16.33
C ARG A 440 17.67 -1.73 -16.90
N LEU A 441 16.36 -1.90 -17.10
CA LEU A 441 15.76 -3.04 -17.82
C LEU A 441 15.96 -2.88 -19.32
#